data_AF-A0A1S7QRC9-F1
#
_entry.id   AF-A0A1S7QRC9-F1
#
_cell.length_a   1.000
_cell.length_b   1.000
_cell.length_c   1.000
_cell.angle_alpha   90.00
_cell.angle_beta   90.00
_cell.angle_gamma   90.00
#
_symmetry.space_group_name_H-M   'P 1'
#
loop_
_entity.id
_entity.type
_entity.pdbx_description
1 polymer ?
#
loop_
_entity_poly.entity_id
_entity_poly.type
_entity_poly.pdbx_seq_one_letter_code
_entity_poly.pdbx_strand_id
1 'polypeptide(L)'
;MMITRTPEIDALVAEDAPVAIGVSGGKDSQAAALATFAYLDSVGHKGPRILIHADLGSVEWNDSLPVCEKLADHLRCDLVVVRRKAGGLMERWESRWLSSKTRYELLSTVTLVPCWSTPDMRFCTSEQKTHVIIAELKRRFKGQTIVNVTGVRREESRNRARMPIADMDKTGRIANWRSIIDLTTDQVFQMIDDSGLYPHPAYRMFGMSRVSCRFCIMSNLADLTTASAQPESHELYRKMVQLEIDSSFAFQGARWLGDIAPHLLSPEMREGLANARHRAILRKDIEEQITKEMLYVKGWPTRMLTDDEAGLLASVRYKVSSLYGFKSDCLDASSIHERYAYLLAEKVRKAAA
;
A
#
# COMPACT_ATOMS: atom_id res chain seq x y z
N MET A 1 -16.43 23.23 -17.82
CA MET A 1 -16.02 22.31 -16.74
C MET A 1 -15.25 21.15 -17.37
N MET A 2 -13.99 20.90 -16.96
CA MET A 2 -13.13 19.91 -17.62
C MET A 2 -13.29 18.55 -16.95
N ILE A 3 -14.14 17.69 -17.54
CA ILE A 3 -14.32 16.29 -17.13
C ILE A 3 -14.20 15.40 -18.36
N THR A 4 -13.43 14.32 -18.24
CA THR A 4 -13.24 13.33 -19.32
C THR A 4 -14.28 12.24 -19.23
N ARG A 5 -14.82 11.77 -20.36
CA ARG A 5 -15.91 10.79 -20.41
C ARG A 5 -15.69 9.80 -21.55
N THR A 6 -16.38 8.67 -21.49
CA THR A 6 -16.52 7.73 -22.61
C THR A 6 -18.01 7.41 -22.81
N PRO A 7 -18.43 6.96 -24.00
CA PRO A 7 -19.84 6.62 -24.24
C PRO A 7 -20.40 5.60 -23.24
N GLU A 8 -19.57 4.67 -22.76
CA GLU A 8 -19.97 3.67 -21.78
C GLU A 8 -20.28 4.29 -20.41
N ILE A 9 -19.49 5.27 -19.97
CA ILE A 9 -19.77 6.01 -18.74
C ILE A 9 -21.04 6.85 -18.89
N ASP A 10 -21.21 7.53 -20.03
CA ASP A 10 -22.40 8.33 -20.30
C ASP A 10 -23.68 7.46 -20.26
N ALA A 11 -23.62 6.26 -20.83
CA ALA A 11 -24.74 5.31 -20.79
C ALA A 11 -25.07 4.88 -19.35
N LEU A 12 -24.08 4.49 -18.55
CA LEU A 12 -24.29 4.11 -17.15
C LEU A 12 -24.86 5.26 -16.30
N VAL A 13 -24.38 6.48 -16.51
CA VAL A 13 -24.89 7.67 -15.80
C VAL A 13 -26.33 7.97 -16.21
N ALA A 14 -26.68 7.82 -17.50
CA ALA A 14 -28.04 7.99 -18.00
C ALA A 14 -29.02 6.91 -17.50
N GLU A 15 -28.52 5.71 -17.19
CA GLU A 15 -29.27 4.63 -16.54
C GLU A 15 -29.36 4.77 -15.02
N ASP A 16 -28.92 5.91 -14.47
CA ASP A 16 -28.90 6.18 -13.03
C ASP A 16 -28.10 5.14 -12.21
N ALA A 17 -27.04 4.57 -12.80
CA ALA A 17 -26.14 3.65 -12.13
C ALA A 17 -25.46 4.30 -10.90
N PRO A 18 -25.28 3.59 -9.78
CA PRO A 18 -24.60 4.13 -8.61
C PRO A 18 -23.19 4.64 -8.93
N VAL A 19 -22.89 5.86 -8.49
CA VAL A 19 -21.58 6.51 -8.66
C VAL A 19 -20.89 6.64 -7.31
N ALA A 20 -19.75 5.97 -7.16
CA ALA A 20 -18.92 6.03 -5.96
C ALA A 20 -17.59 6.69 -6.27
N ILE A 21 -17.27 7.78 -5.57
CA ILE A 21 -16.02 8.53 -5.76
C ILE A 21 -15.06 8.20 -4.63
N GLY A 22 -13.91 7.61 -4.98
CA GLY A 22 -12.85 7.33 -4.02
C GLY A 22 -12.15 8.61 -3.54
N VAL A 23 -12.24 8.90 -2.24
CA VAL A 23 -11.63 10.09 -1.62
C VAL A 23 -10.59 9.72 -0.55
N SER A 24 -9.47 10.44 -0.52
CA SER A 24 -8.36 10.16 0.40
C SER A 24 -7.82 11.41 1.11
N GLY A 25 -8.58 12.50 1.10
CA GLY A 25 -8.11 13.81 1.57
C GLY A 25 -7.05 14.45 0.67
N GLY A 26 -6.71 13.83 -0.46
CA GLY A 26 -5.75 14.38 -1.43
C GLY A 26 -6.43 15.30 -2.44
N LYS A 27 -5.66 16.28 -2.97
CA LYS A 27 -6.16 17.28 -3.93
C LYS A 27 -6.83 16.65 -5.16
N ASP A 28 -6.25 15.58 -5.71
CA ASP A 28 -6.74 15.00 -6.96
C ASP A 28 -8.07 14.26 -6.73
N SER A 29 -8.24 13.60 -5.58
CA SER A 29 -9.53 12.99 -5.23
C SER A 29 -10.62 14.03 -4.93
N GLN A 30 -10.25 15.16 -4.33
CA GLN A 30 -11.16 16.27 -4.05
C GLN A 30 -11.66 16.91 -5.35
N ALA A 31 -10.75 17.23 -6.27
CA ALA A 31 -11.10 17.72 -7.60
C ALA A 31 -11.94 16.70 -8.40
N ALA A 32 -11.62 15.40 -8.31
CA ALA A 32 -12.42 14.37 -8.98
C ALA A 32 -13.86 14.32 -8.47
N ALA A 33 -14.07 14.47 -7.16
CA ALA A 33 -15.41 14.53 -6.58
C ALA A 33 -16.17 15.77 -7.03
N LEU A 34 -15.56 16.97 -6.94
CA LEU A 34 -16.16 18.22 -7.41
C LEU A 34 -16.53 18.12 -8.90
N ALA A 35 -15.59 17.63 -9.72
CA ALA A 35 -15.78 17.47 -11.15
C ALA A 35 -16.94 16.50 -11.47
N THR A 36 -16.97 15.35 -10.82
CA THR A 36 -18.00 14.35 -11.05
C THR A 36 -19.37 14.84 -10.57
N PHE A 37 -19.48 15.42 -9.38
CA PHE A 37 -20.77 15.86 -8.84
C PHE A 37 -21.44 16.91 -9.72
N ALA A 38 -20.71 17.95 -10.13
CA ALA A 38 -21.31 18.99 -10.97
C ALA A 38 -21.63 18.47 -12.39
N TYR A 39 -20.91 17.45 -12.90
CA TYR A 39 -21.35 16.74 -14.11
C TYR A 39 -22.66 15.98 -13.89
N LEU A 40 -22.76 15.18 -12.82
CA LEU A 40 -23.97 14.43 -12.47
C LEU A 40 -25.19 15.36 -12.31
N ASP A 41 -25.00 16.52 -11.67
CA ASP A 41 -26.04 17.56 -11.57
C ASP A 41 -26.45 18.10 -12.95
N SER A 42 -25.48 18.39 -13.83
CA SER A 42 -25.74 18.95 -15.16
C SER A 42 -26.54 18.03 -16.07
N VAL A 43 -26.45 16.71 -15.88
CA VAL A 43 -27.19 15.71 -16.66
C VAL A 43 -28.45 15.20 -15.93
N GLY A 44 -28.73 15.72 -14.74
CA GLY A 44 -29.91 15.35 -13.96
C GLY A 44 -29.91 13.91 -13.46
N HIS A 45 -28.72 13.36 -13.16
CA HIS A 45 -28.57 12.01 -12.62
C HIS A 45 -29.32 11.86 -11.28
N LYS A 46 -30.13 10.80 -11.16
CA LYS A 46 -30.99 10.50 -10.01
C LYS A 46 -30.51 9.30 -9.19
N GLY A 47 -29.52 8.59 -9.69
CA GLY A 47 -28.92 7.45 -9.02
C GLY A 47 -28.17 7.82 -7.73
N PRO A 48 -27.80 6.82 -6.90
CA PRO A 48 -27.00 7.05 -5.72
C PRO A 48 -25.62 7.61 -6.08
N ARG A 49 -25.21 8.68 -5.39
CA ARG A 49 -23.86 9.25 -5.48
C ARG A 49 -23.23 9.37 -4.10
N ILE A 50 -22.08 8.73 -3.90
CA ILE A 50 -21.42 8.67 -2.59
C ILE A 50 -19.93 8.99 -2.70
N LEU A 51 -19.37 9.51 -1.63
CA LEU A 51 -17.93 9.47 -1.41
C LEU A 51 -17.59 8.18 -0.64
N ILE A 52 -16.45 7.58 -0.99
CA ILE A 52 -15.93 6.42 -0.25
C ILE A 52 -14.46 6.63 0.10
N HIS A 53 -14.18 6.58 1.40
CA HIS A 53 -12.84 6.72 1.96
C HIS A 53 -12.38 5.38 2.54
N ALA A 54 -11.17 4.97 2.17
CA ALA A 54 -10.51 3.82 2.76
C ALA A 54 -9.50 4.31 3.78
N ASP A 55 -9.79 4.07 5.06
CA ASP A 55 -9.02 4.50 6.21
C ASP A 55 -7.90 3.49 6.51
N LEU A 56 -6.66 3.95 6.38
CA LEU A 56 -5.45 3.15 6.58
C LEU A 56 -4.97 3.11 8.04
N GLY A 57 -5.69 3.76 8.97
CA GLY A 57 -5.38 3.83 10.39
C GLY A 57 -4.30 4.85 10.72
N SER A 58 -3.43 4.50 11.66
CA SER A 58 -2.42 5.40 12.25
C SER A 58 -1.40 6.00 11.28
N VAL A 59 -1.33 5.51 10.04
CA VAL A 59 -0.40 6.01 9.02
C VAL A 59 -0.91 7.26 8.29
N GLU A 60 -2.16 7.65 8.46
CA GLU A 60 -2.75 8.78 7.75
C GLU A 60 -2.36 10.13 8.36
N TRP A 61 -2.67 11.22 7.65
CA TRP A 61 -2.62 12.55 8.26
C TRP A 61 -3.89 12.75 9.10
N ASN A 62 -3.77 13.47 10.21
CA ASN A 62 -4.92 13.75 11.08
C ASN A 62 -6.01 14.51 10.31
N ASP A 63 -5.64 15.30 9.30
CA ASP A 63 -6.58 16.05 8.46
C ASP A 63 -7.16 15.24 7.28
N SER A 64 -6.67 14.03 6.98
CA SER A 64 -7.09 13.28 5.79
C SER A 64 -8.58 12.95 5.80
N LEU A 65 -9.10 12.43 6.91
CA LEU A 65 -10.53 12.18 7.09
C LEU A 65 -11.34 13.48 7.21
N PRO A 66 -10.97 14.47 8.05
CA PRO A 66 -11.66 15.76 8.11
C PRO A 66 -11.81 16.48 6.77
N VAL A 67 -10.83 16.39 5.88
CA VAL A 67 -10.93 16.94 4.52
C VAL A 67 -12.00 16.19 3.69
N CYS A 68 -12.10 14.87 3.84
CA CYS A 68 -13.14 14.08 3.18
C CYS A 68 -14.53 14.41 3.72
N GLU A 69 -14.67 14.60 5.04
CA GLU A 69 -15.92 14.98 5.70
C GLU A 69 -16.40 16.35 5.22
N LYS A 70 -15.53 17.37 5.24
CA LYS A 70 -15.85 18.70 4.70
C LYS A 70 -16.27 18.69 3.24
N LEU A 71 -15.64 17.83 2.43
CA LEU A 71 -16.00 17.64 1.03
C LEU A 71 -17.39 17.00 0.90
N ALA A 72 -17.71 16.00 1.74
CA ALA A 72 -19.02 15.35 1.78
C ALA A 72 -20.13 16.34 2.17
N ASP A 73 -19.88 17.17 3.19
CA ASP A 73 -20.79 18.22 3.65
C ASP A 73 -21.04 19.25 2.53
N HIS A 74 -19.97 19.70 1.87
CA HIS A 74 -20.05 20.64 0.75
C HIS A 74 -20.89 20.09 -0.41
N LEU A 75 -20.68 18.82 -0.75
CA LEU A 75 -21.39 18.12 -1.82
C LEU A 75 -22.77 17.59 -1.38
N ARG A 76 -23.10 17.68 -0.09
CA ARG A 76 -24.33 17.18 0.54
C ARG A 76 -24.60 15.71 0.20
N CYS A 77 -23.60 14.87 0.39
CA CYS A 77 -23.69 13.44 0.12
C CYS A 77 -23.08 12.58 1.24
N ASP A 78 -23.39 11.28 1.21
CA ASP A 78 -22.85 10.34 2.18
C ASP A 78 -21.35 10.13 1.98
N LEU A 79 -20.61 10.14 3.09
CA LEU A 79 -19.24 9.62 3.18
C LEU A 79 -19.25 8.22 3.78
N VAL A 80 -18.89 7.23 2.97
CA VAL A 80 -18.71 5.85 3.41
C VAL A 80 -17.25 5.63 3.79
N VAL A 81 -16.98 5.37 5.07
CA VAL A 81 -15.64 5.01 5.54
C VAL A 81 -15.51 3.50 5.65
N VAL A 82 -14.51 2.93 4.96
CA VAL A 82 -14.18 1.50 5.02
C VAL A 82 -12.81 1.29 5.62
N ARG A 83 -12.65 0.20 6.37
CA ARG A 83 -11.39 -0.20 6.98
C ARG A 83 -11.18 -1.70 6.82
N ARG A 84 -9.94 -2.13 6.64
CA ARG A 84 -9.58 -3.56 6.70
C ARG A 84 -9.76 -4.05 8.13
N LYS A 85 -10.48 -5.17 8.29
CA LYS A 85 -10.78 -5.76 9.60
C LYS A 85 -9.55 -6.15 10.42
N ALA A 86 -8.47 -6.55 9.77
CA ALA A 86 -7.25 -7.02 10.41
C ALA A 86 -6.22 -5.89 10.67
N GLY A 87 -6.69 -4.66 10.87
CA GLY A 87 -5.84 -3.50 11.19
C GLY A 87 -5.41 -2.65 10.00
N GLY A 88 -4.85 -1.49 10.32
CA GLY A 88 -4.35 -0.48 9.38
C GLY A 88 -3.06 -0.90 8.69
N LEU A 89 -2.45 0.04 7.97
CA LEU A 89 -1.27 -0.26 7.16
C LEU A 89 -0.03 -0.54 8.03
N MET A 90 0.11 0.13 9.17
CA MET A 90 1.22 -0.13 10.09
C MET A 90 1.15 -1.58 10.63
N GLU A 91 -0.01 -1.99 11.13
CA GLU A 91 -0.23 -3.34 11.65
C GLU A 91 -0.04 -4.40 10.55
N ARG A 92 -0.37 -4.05 9.31
CA ARG A 92 -0.14 -4.92 8.15
C ARG A 92 1.36 -5.13 7.88
N TRP A 93 2.21 -4.11 8.06
CA TRP A 93 3.66 -4.23 7.92
C TRP A 93 4.27 -5.02 9.08
N GLU A 94 3.86 -4.76 10.32
CA GLU A 94 4.28 -5.51 11.51
C GLU A 94 3.93 -6.99 11.40
N SER A 95 2.68 -7.30 11.04
CA SER A 95 2.22 -8.67 10.79
C SER A 95 3.00 -9.34 9.65
N ARG A 96 3.39 -8.57 8.61
CA ARG A 96 4.22 -9.09 7.52
C ARG A 96 5.61 -9.48 8.01
N TRP A 97 6.23 -8.67 8.86
CA TRP A 97 7.52 -8.98 9.47
C TRP A 97 7.43 -10.25 10.32
N LEU A 98 6.46 -10.31 11.23
CA LEU A 98 6.24 -11.49 12.06
C LEU A 98 6.06 -12.75 11.20
N SER A 99 5.23 -12.67 10.16
CA SER A 99 5.02 -13.76 9.22
C SER A 99 6.29 -14.14 8.44
N SER A 100 7.14 -13.18 8.08
CA SER A 100 8.44 -13.45 7.46
C SER A 100 9.36 -14.23 8.40
N LYS A 101 9.49 -13.77 9.65
CA LYS A 101 10.25 -14.46 10.70
C LYS A 101 9.76 -15.89 10.88
N THR A 102 8.47 -16.09 11.13
CA THR A 102 7.90 -17.42 11.37
C THR A 102 8.09 -18.35 10.18
N ARG A 103 7.88 -17.87 8.94
CA ARG A 103 8.13 -18.69 7.75
C ARG A 103 9.60 -19.04 7.61
N TYR A 104 10.51 -18.14 7.99
CA TYR A 104 11.93 -18.42 7.96
C TYR A 104 12.30 -19.49 8.98
N GLU A 105 11.86 -19.35 10.24
CA GLU A 105 12.09 -20.34 11.31
C GLU A 105 11.61 -21.74 10.89
N LEU A 106 10.43 -21.84 10.29
CA LEU A 106 9.81 -23.09 9.83
C LEU A 106 10.31 -23.61 8.46
N LEU A 107 11.33 -22.98 7.88
CA LEU A 107 11.84 -23.27 6.53
C LEU A 107 10.72 -23.29 5.47
N SER A 108 9.69 -22.45 5.62
CA SER A 108 8.68 -22.19 4.60
C SER A 108 9.09 -21.08 3.62
N THR A 109 10.27 -20.51 3.83
CA THR A 109 11.00 -19.66 2.90
C THR A 109 12.49 -19.86 3.16
N VAL A 110 13.32 -19.67 2.13
CA VAL A 110 14.79 -19.79 2.24
C VAL A 110 15.47 -18.45 2.50
N THR A 111 14.78 -17.34 2.25
CA THR A 111 15.22 -15.97 2.54
C THR A 111 14.17 -15.20 3.34
N LEU A 112 14.60 -14.17 4.06
CA LEU A 112 13.69 -13.22 4.71
C LEU A 112 13.00 -12.33 3.67
N VAL A 113 11.73 -12.03 3.94
CA VAL A 113 10.88 -11.22 3.07
C VAL A 113 10.66 -9.84 3.69
N PRO A 114 10.88 -8.74 2.94
CA PRO A 114 10.64 -7.39 3.46
C PRO A 114 9.20 -7.18 3.96
N CYS A 115 9.07 -6.40 5.04
CA CYS A 115 7.79 -6.07 5.65
C CYS A 115 7.07 -4.89 4.98
N TRP A 116 7.82 -3.99 4.36
CA TRP A 116 7.31 -2.76 3.76
C TRP A 116 6.53 -3.01 2.47
N SER A 117 5.61 -2.10 2.17
CA SER A 117 5.08 -1.99 0.80
C SER A 117 6.19 -1.53 -0.14
N THR A 118 6.12 -1.94 -1.40
CA THR A 118 7.01 -1.49 -2.47
C THR A 118 6.20 -0.96 -3.65
N PRO A 119 6.80 -0.27 -4.63
CA PRO A 119 6.10 0.13 -5.85
C PRO A 119 5.41 -1.04 -6.57
N ASP A 120 5.97 -2.25 -6.48
CA ASP A 120 5.42 -3.48 -7.06
C ASP A 120 4.46 -4.21 -6.10
N MET A 121 4.65 -4.06 -4.78
CA MET A 121 3.82 -4.66 -3.74
C MET A 121 3.13 -3.60 -2.87
N ARG A 122 2.12 -2.94 -3.43
CA ARG A 122 1.35 -1.88 -2.75
C ARG A 122 0.20 -2.45 -1.93
N PHE A 123 0.49 -3.04 -0.76
CA PHE A 123 -0.55 -3.49 0.19
C PHE A 123 -1.51 -2.35 0.58
N CYS A 124 -0.97 -1.12 0.65
CA CYS A 124 -1.74 0.10 0.87
C CYS A 124 -2.76 0.40 -0.23
N THR A 125 -2.57 -0.12 -1.46
CA THR A 125 -3.52 0.03 -2.56
C THR A 125 -4.42 -1.19 -2.66
N SER A 126 -3.87 -2.39 -2.86
CA SER A 126 -4.68 -3.57 -3.12
C SER A 126 -5.53 -3.96 -1.90
N GLU A 127 -4.88 -4.26 -0.78
CA GLU A 127 -5.54 -4.81 0.41
C GLU A 127 -6.30 -3.74 1.20
N GLN A 128 -5.68 -2.56 1.37
CA GLN A 128 -6.22 -1.52 2.25
C GLN A 128 -7.20 -0.56 1.57
N LYS A 129 -7.21 -0.46 0.23
CA LYS A 129 -8.12 0.43 -0.51
C LYS A 129 -9.02 -0.35 -1.45
N THR A 130 -8.45 -0.93 -2.50
CA THR A 130 -9.21 -1.55 -3.59
C THR A 130 -10.12 -2.67 -3.09
N HIS A 131 -9.60 -3.63 -2.31
CA HIS A 131 -10.41 -4.77 -1.85
C HIS A 131 -11.56 -4.34 -0.92
N VAL A 132 -11.29 -3.45 0.03
CA VAL A 132 -12.31 -3.01 1.01
C VAL A 132 -13.37 -2.11 0.38
N ILE A 133 -12.96 -1.22 -0.53
CA ILE A 133 -13.87 -0.37 -1.31
C ILE A 133 -14.76 -1.25 -2.18
N ILE A 134 -14.18 -2.12 -3.00
CA ILE A 134 -14.95 -2.99 -3.90
C ILE A 134 -15.91 -3.90 -3.13
N ALA A 135 -15.48 -4.46 -1.99
CA ALA A 135 -16.34 -5.29 -1.16
C ALA A 135 -17.55 -4.52 -0.63
N GLU A 136 -17.34 -3.29 -0.14
CA GLU A 136 -18.43 -2.44 0.34
C GLU A 136 -19.36 -2.01 -0.79
N LEU A 137 -18.82 -1.60 -1.94
CA LEU A 137 -19.64 -1.19 -3.09
C LEU A 137 -20.50 -2.34 -3.60
N LYS A 138 -19.94 -3.56 -3.72
CA LYS A 138 -20.69 -4.76 -4.12
C LYS A 138 -21.77 -5.14 -3.11
N ARG A 139 -21.53 -4.92 -1.82
CA ARG A 139 -22.50 -5.16 -0.75
C ARG A 139 -23.63 -4.14 -0.79
N ARG A 140 -23.29 -2.86 -0.93
CA ARG A 140 -24.21 -1.72 -0.91
C ARG A 140 -25.11 -1.67 -2.13
N PHE A 141 -24.55 -1.87 -3.32
CA PHE A 141 -25.25 -1.79 -4.59
C PHE A 141 -25.39 -3.18 -5.23
N LYS A 142 -25.98 -4.10 -4.46
CA LYS A 142 -26.07 -5.51 -4.84
C LYS A 142 -26.82 -5.67 -6.18
N GLY A 143 -26.16 -6.30 -7.14
CA GLY A 143 -26.74 -6.62 -8.45
C GLY A 143 -26.71 -5.49 -9.48
N GLN A 144 -26.21 -4.31 -9.12
CA GLN A 144 -26.11 -3.16 -10.02
C GLN A 144 -24.69 -3.03 -10.59
N THR A 145 -24.58 -2.40 -11.76
CA THR A 145 -23.30 -1.91 -12.29
C THR A 145 -22.97 -0.60 -11.61
N ILE A 146 -21.73 -0.46 -11.13
CA ILE A 146 -21.29 0.68 -10.31
C ILE A 146 -20.23 1.47 -11.08
N VAL A 147 -20.37 2.79 -11.13
CA VAL A 147 -19.33 3.69 -11.63
C VAL A 147 -18.40 4.05 -10.46
N ASN A 148 -17.17 3.53 -10.48
CA ASN A 148 -16.13 3.79 -9.51
C ASN A 148 -15.18 4.88 -10.01
N VAL A 149 -15.25 6.07 -9.41
CA VAL A 149 -14.48 7.24 -9.82
C VAL A 149 -13.18 7.35 -9.02
N THR A 150 -12.08 7.64 -9.72
CA THR A 150 -10.76 7.86 -9.12
C THR A 150 -10.12 9.16 -9.62
N GLY A 151 -9.40 9.86 -8.74
CA GLY A 151 -8.65 11.08 -9.08
C GLY A 151 -7.29 10.82 -9.73
N VAL A 152 -7.19 9.83 -10.62
CA VAL A 152 -5.94 9.54 -11.34
C VAL A 152 -5.76 10.54 -12.47
N ARG A 153 -4.57 11.12 -12.62
CA ARG A 153 -4.19 12.03 -13.71
C ARG A 153 -2.97 11.57 -14.49
N ARG A 154 -2.93 11.90 -15.79
CA ARG A 154 -1.81 11.56 -16.70
C ARG A 154 -0.49 12.17 -16.25
N GLU A 155 -0.53 13.42 -15.78
CA GLU A 155 0.65 14.20 -15.36
C GLU A 155 1.39 13.56 -14.18
N GLU A 156 0.74 12.74 -13.36
CA GLU A 156 1.35 12.21 -12.14
C GLU A 156 2.49 11.22 -12.38
N SER A 157 2.49 10.48 -13.51
CA SER A 157 3.56 9.52 -13.84
C SER A 157 3.42 8.95 -15.26
N ARG A 158 4.52 8.42 -15.80
CA ARG A 158 4.53 7.69 -17.10
C ARG A 158 3.49 6.57 -17.19
N ASN A 159 3.27 5.83 -16.10
CA ASN A 159 2.28 4.75 -16.08
C ASN A 159 0.85 5.29 -16.13
N ARG A 160 0.56 6.36 -15.37
CA ARG A 160 -0.76 7.02 -15.38
C ARG A 160 -1.04 7.73 -16.71
N ALA A 161 -0.01 8.25 -17.38
CA ALA A 161 -0.13 8.87 -18.69
C ALA A 161 -0.71 7.94 -19.77
N ARG A 162 -0.56 6.61 -19.61
CA ARG A 162 -1.06 5.60 -20.54
C ARG A 162 -2.42 5.01 -20.16
N MET A 163 -3.00 5.40 -19.02
CA MET A 163 -4.28 4.83 -18.58
C MET A 163 -5.45 5.33 -19.44
N PRO A 164 -6.46 4.50 -19.70
CA PRO A 164 -7.66 4.93 -20.42
C PRO A 164 -8.53 5.82 -19.52
N ILE A 165 -9.43 6.61 -20.12
CA ILE A 165 -10.40 7.44 -19.37
C ILE A 165 -11.29 6.55 -18.49
N ALA A 166 -11.74 5.41 -19.04
CA ALA A 166 -12.51 4.42 -18.33
C ALA A 166 -12.12 2.98 -18.74
N ASP A 167 -12.38 2.02 -17.85
CA ASP A 167 -12.30 0.59 -18.12
C ASP A 167 -13.31 -0.19 -17.26
N MET A 168 -13.66 -1.40 -17.69
CA MET A 168 -14.49 -2.32 -16.93
C MET A 168 -13.63 -3.33 -16.16
N ASP A 169 -14.05 -3.64 -14.93
CA ASP A 169 -13.49 -4.76 -14.21
C ASP A 169 -13.80 -6.09 -14.89
N LYS A 170 -13.08 -7.15 -14.50
CA LYS A 170 -13.26 -8.49 -15.09
C LYS A 170 -14.66 -9.07 -14.89
N THR A 171 -15.44 -8.55 -13.93
CA THR A 171 -16.80 -9.03 -13.66
C THR A 171 -17.86 -8.26 -14.44
N GLY A 172 -17.49 -7.19 -15.16
CA GLY A 172 -18.42 -6.31 -15.84
C GLY A 172 -19.32 -5.51 -14.89
N ARG A 173 -19.02 -5.49 -13.58
CA ARG A 173 -19.86 -4.84 -12.56
C ARG A 173 -19.32 -3.51 -12.09
N ILE A 174 -18.03 -3.24 -12.30
CA ILE A 174 -17.41 -1.99 -11.88
C ILE A 174 -16.80 -1.31 -13.09
N ALA A 175 -17.36 -0.16 -13.45
CA ALA A 175 -16.81 0.77 -14.42
C ALA A 175 -15.85 1.73 -13.71
N ASN A 176 -14.55 1.55 -13.88
CA ASN A 176 -13.56 2.48 -13.34
C ASN A 176 -13.50 3.72 -14.22
N TRP A 177 -13.74 4.88 -13.63
CA TRP A 177 -13.74 6.16 -14.33
C TRP A 177 -12.69 7.10 -13.73
N ARG A 178 -11.86 7.71 -14.58
CA ARG A 178 -10.82 8.68 -14.20
C ARG A 178 -11.27 10.05 -14.66
N SER A 179 -12.22 10.63 -13.95
CA SER A 179 -13.00 11.80 -14.39
C SER A 179 -12.16 13.04 -14.71
N ILE A 180 -11.00 13.17 -14.08
CA ILE A 180 -10.09 14.31 -14.22
C ILE A 180 -8.76 13.95 -14.88
N ILE A 181 -8.71 12.86 -15.66
CA ILE A 181 -7.43 12.26 -16.07
C ILE A 181 -6.51 13.22 -16.83
N ASP A 182 -7.07 14.17 -17.57
CA ASP A 182 -6.33 15.15 -18.38
C ASP A 182 -6.10 16.50 -17.67
N LEU A 183 -6.54 16.67 -16.41
CA LEU A 183 -6.26 17.90 -15.67
C LEU A 183 -4.78 18.02 -15.29
N THR A 184 -4.26 19.24 -15.30
CA THR A 184 -2.97 19.60 -14.69
C THR A 184 -3.09 19.81 -13.19
N THR A 185 -1.95 19.87 -12.50
CA THR A 185 -1.89 20.14 -11.05
C THR A 185 -2.47 21.52 -10.72
N ASP A 186 -2.18 22.53 -11.54
CA ASP A 186 -2.71 23.89 -11.34
C ASP A 186 -4.22 23.93 -11.53
N GLN A 187 -4.75 23.24 -12.56
CA GLN A 187 -6.19 23.12 -12.76
C GLN A 187 -6.88 22.39 -11.59
N VAL A 188 -6.23 21.40 -10.99
CA VAL A 188 -6.75 20.72 -9.79
C VAL A 188 -6.84 21.66 -8.61
N PHE A 189 -5.79 22.46 -8.33
CA PHE A 189 -5.84 23.43 -7.24
C PHE A 189 -6.85 24.55 -7.50
N GLN A 190 -6.87 25.09 -8.72
CA GLN A 190 -7.84 26.11 -9.12
C GLN A 190 -9.27 25.62 -8.96
N MET A 191 -9.58 24.38 -9.35
CA MET A 191 -10.90 23.79 -9.18
C MET A 191 -11.32 23.69 -7.71
N ILE A 192 -10.38 23.42 -6.80
CA ILE A 192 -10.66 23.39 -5.36
C ILE A 192 -10.90 24.81 -4.83
N ASP A 193 -10.11 25.78 -5.28
CA ASP A 193 -10.27 27.19 -4.88
C ASP A 193 -11.60 27.77 -5.36
N ASP A 194 -11.97 27.49 -6.61
CA ASP A 194 -13.23 27.95 -7.22
C ASP A 194 -14.47 27.38 -6.53
N SER A 195 -14.36 26.24 -5.84
CA SER A 195 -15.46 25.69 -5.04
C SER A 195 -15.58 26.31 -3.65
N GLY A 196 -14.63 27.16 -3.25
CA GLY A 196 -14.55 27.73 -1.91
C GLY A 196 -14.07 26.76 -0.84
N LEU A 197 -13.59 25.57 -1.23
CA LEU A 197 -12.93 24.63 -0.33
C LEU A 197 -11.43 24.90 -0.27
N TYR A 198 -10.78 24.32 0.74
CA TYR A 198 -9.33 24.31 0.83
C TYR A 198 -8.80 22.90 0.54
N PRO A 199 -7.65 22.76 -0.15
CA PRO A 199 -6.97 21.48 -0.22
C PRO A 199 -6.42 21.11 1.16
N HIS A 200 -6.01 19.84 1.32
CA HIS A 200 -5.36 19.38 2.55
C HIS A 200 -4.25 20.34 3.00
N PRO A 201 -4.20 20.71 4.29
CA PRO A 201 -3.30 21.75 4.80
C PRO A 201 -1.83 21.46 4.47
N ALA A 202 -1.44 20.19 4.50
CA ALA A 202 -0.11 19.74 4.14
C ALA A 202 0.42 20.23 2.77
N TYR A 203 -0.43 20.47 1.78
CA TYR A 203 0.01 21.05 0.50
C TYR A 203 0.48 22.51 0.66
N ARG A 204 -0.36 23.38 1.22
CA ARG A 204 -0.11 24.83 1.24
C ARG A 204 0.66 25.31 2.46
N MET A 205 0.46 24.66 3.61
CA MET A 205 1.11 25.04 4.87
C MET A 205 2.50 24.42 5.00
N PHE A 206 2.69 23.20 4.51
CA PHE A 206 3.92 22.45 4.69
C PHE A 206 4.70 22.21 3.39
N GLY A 207 4.14 22.59 2.23
CA GLY A 207 4.80 22.47 0.93
C GLY A 207 4.92 21.03 0.42
N MET A 208 4.05 20.12 0.88
CA MET A 208 4.06 18.73 0.41
C MET A 208 3.75 18.67 -1.09
N SER A 209 4.56 17.92 -1.85
CA SER A 209 4.28 17.66 -3.27
C SER A 209 3.14 16.64 -3.46
N ARG A 210 2.94 15.78 -2.47
CA ARG A 210 1.96 14.70 -2.43
C ARG A 210 1.44 14.49 -1.03
N VAL A 211 0.12 14.35 -0.88
CA VAL A 211 -0.51 13.86 0.36
C VAL A 211 -0.98 12.43 0.12
N SER A 212 -0.58 11.52 1.00
CA SER A 212 -0.86 10.09 0.99
C SER A 212 -0.80 9.63 2.46
N CYS A 213 -0.32 8.43 2.79
CA CYS A 213 0.13 8.17 4.16
C CYS A 213 1.19 9.20 4.58
N ARG A 214 1.29 9.52 5.87
CA ARG A 214 2.26 10.46 6.44
C ARG A 214 3.68 10.19 5.97
N PHE A 215 4.11 8.94 6.11
CA PHE A 215 5.34 8.42 5.52
C PHE A 215 4.98 7.45 4.38
N CYS A 216 4.92 7.95 3.16
CA CYS A 216 4.60 7.13 2.00
C CYS A 216 5.86 6.50 1.40
N ILE A 217 5.77 5.23 1.00
CA ILE A 217 6.83 4.54 0.24
C ILE A 217 7.15 5.19 -1.12
N MET A 218 6.30 6.12 -1.57
CA MET A 218 6.48 6.90 -2.81
C MET A 218 6.85 8.37 -2.54
N SER A 219 6.98 8.80 -1.28
CA SER A 219 7.40 10.16 -0.95
C SER A 219 8.85 10.39 -1.34
N ASN A 220 9.13 11.59 -1.83
CA ASN A 220 10.49 12.06 -2.03
C ASN A 220 11.13 12.45 -0.67
N LEU A 221 12.42 12.80 -0.68
CA LEU A 221 13.15 13.16 0.54
C LEU A 221 12.60 14.42 1.22
N ALA A 222 12.24 15.45 0.45
CA ALA A 222 11.69 16.69 0.98
C ALA A 222 10.35 16.43 1.69
N ASP A 223 9.44 15.67 1.06
CA ASP A 223 8.16 15.26 1.63
C ASP A 223 8.33 14.47 2.94
N LEU A 224 9.30 13.53 3.01
CA LEU A 224 9.58 12.79 4.24
C LEU A 224 10.13 13.69 5.35
N THR A 225 10.99 14.64 5.00
CA THR A 225 11.58 15.61 5.93
C THR A 225 10.49 16.51 6.50
N THR A 226 9.65 17.07 5.63
CA THR A 226 8.48 17.88 5.98
C THR A 226 7.51 17.11 6.87
N ALA A 227 7.20 15.85 6.53
CA ALA A 227 6.33 15.01 7.34
C ALA A 227 6.91 14.79 8.74
N SER A 228 8.21 14.51 8.85
CA SER A 228 8.91 14.28 10.12
C SER A 228 9.00 15.54 10.99
N ALA A 229 8.97 16.73 10.38
CA ALA A 229 8.99 17.99 11.12
C ALA A 229 7.67 18.29 11.87
N GLN A 230 6.59 17.55 11.56
CA GLN A 230 5.29 17.74 12.20
C GLN A 230 5.22 16.96 13.52
N PRO A 231 4.95 17.61 14.68
CA PRO A 231 4.94 16.95 15.98
C PRO A 231 4.03 15.73 16.08
N GLU A 232 2.86 15.77 15.44
CA GLU A 232 1.90 14.67 15.43
C GLU A 232 2.41 13.43 14.68
N SER A 233 3.47 13.56 13.87
CA SER A 233 4.08 12.43 13.16
C SER A 233 5.09 11.65 14.00
N HIS A 234 5.59 12.22 15.11
CA HIS A 234 6.77 11.71 15.80
C HIS A 234 6.58 10.29 16.37
N GLU A 235 5.38 9.97 16.87
CA GLU A 235 5.07 8.64 17.39
C GLU A 235 5.11 7.60 16.25
N LEU A 236 4.41 7.88 15.15
CA LEU A 236 4.41 7.03 13.97
C LEU A 236 5.82 6.89 13.39
N TYR A 237 6.59 7.98 13.33
CA TYR A 237 7.98 7.97 12.86
C TYR A 237 8.81 6.98 13.67
N ARG A 238 8.79 7.09 15.01
CA ARG A 238 9.52 6.17 15.89
C ARG A 238 9.02 4.74 15.75
N LYS A 239 7.71 4.52 15.63
CA LYS A 239 7.12 3.18 15.43
C LYS A 239 7.60 2.54 14.12
N MET A 240 7.64 3.31 13.04
CA MET A 240 8.16 2.82 11.76
C MET A 240 9.67 2.56 11.79
N VAL A 241 10.45 3.43 12.44
CA VAL A 241 11.89 3.21 12.63
C VAL A 241 12.15 1.99 13.52
N GLN A 242 11.33 1.75 14.54
CA GLN A 242 11.44 0.52 15.33
C GLN A 242 11.25 -0.73 14.46
N LEU A 243 10.31 -0.71 13.51
CA LEU A 243 10.16 -1.81 12.56
C LEU A 243 11.37 -1.94 11.62
N GLU A 244 12.05 -0.84 11.25
CA GLU A 244 13.33 -0.93 10.54
C GLU A 244 14.41 -1.59 11.39
N ILE A 245 14.48 -1.24 12.69
CA ILE A 245 15.40 -1.83 13.66
C ILE A 245 15.15 -3.33 13.75
N ASP A 246 13.91 -3.74 14.05
CA ASP A 246 13.52 -5.13 14.29
C ASP A 246 13.72 -6.01 13.04
N SER A 247 13.35 -5.49 11.87
CA SER A 247 13.36 -6.25 10.62
C SER A 247 14.70 -6.19 9.87
N SER A 248 15.46 -5.11 10.09
CA SER A 248 16.65 -4.77 9.30
C SER A 248 16.36 -4.72 7.80
N PHE A 249 15.19 -4.19 7.46
CA PHE A 249 14.84 -3.78 6.11
C PHE A 249 14.59 -2.28 6.12
N ALA A 250 15.29 -1.57 5.24
CA ALA A 250 15.08 -0.14 5.03
C ALA A 250 13.69 0.13 4.42
N PHE A 251 13.09 1.25 4.81
CA PHE A 251 11.73 1.63 4.43
C PHE A 251 11.53 1.83 2.92
N GLN A 252 12.47 2.50 2.24
CA GLN A 252 12.38 2.83 0.81
C GLN A 252 13.60 2.30 0.03
N GLY A 253 13.60 1.00 -0.26
CA GLY A 253 14.69 0.35 -0.99
C GLY A 253 15.96 0.31 -0.13
N ALA A 254 16.91 1.22 -0.41
CA ALA A 254 18.12 1.40 0.40
C ALA A 254 18.03 2.56 1.41
N ARG A 255 16.99 3.39 1.33
CA ARG A 255 16.80 4.55 2.21
C ARG A 255 16.10 4.12 3.50
N TRP A 256 16.76 4.37 4.62
CA TRP A 256 16.21 4.16 5.95
C TRP A 256 15.41 5.40 6.38
N LEU A 257 14.21 5.19 6.90
CA LEU A 257 13.37 6.26 7.42
C LEU A 257 14.03 6.91 8.65
N GLY A 258 14.74 6.13 9.46
CA GLY A 258 15.49 6.61 10.63
C GLY A 258 16.56 7.67 10.33
N ASP A 259 16.99 7.81 9.08
CA ASP A 259 17.96 8.82 8.65
C ASP A 259 17.33 10.18 8.32
N ILE A 260 16.00 10.23 8.18
CA ILE A 260 15.29 11.48 7.84
C ILE A 260 15.31 12.48 8.98
N ALA A 261 15.12 12.01 10.22
CA ALA A 261 15.06 12.85 11.41
C ALA A 261 15.69 12.13 12.63
N PRO A 262 17.02 11.86 12.61
CA PRO A 262 17.70 11.11 13.66
C PRO A 262 17.69 11.80 15.04
N HIS A 263 17.44 13.12 15.06
CA HIS A 263 17.24 13.89 16.28
C HIS A 263 15.93 13.52 17.01
N LEU A 264 14.96 12.94 16.31
CA LEU A 264 13.73 12.40 16.88
C LEU A 264 13.89 10.98 17.42
N LEU A 265 15.08 10.38 17.39
CA LEU A 265 15.29 9.03 17.90
C LEU A 265 15.87 9.07 19.32
N SER A 266 15.55 8.07 20.15
CA SER A 266 16.28 7.88 21.41
C SER A 266 17.72 7.43 21.13
N PRO A 267 18.65 7.55 22.09
CA PRO A 267 19.99 6.96 21.94
C PRO A 267 19.96 5.48 21.59
N GLU A 268 19.09 4.71 22.25
CA GLU A 268 18.88 3.27 22.00
C GLU A 268 18.40 2.99 20.58
N MET A 269 17.44 3.78 20.06
CA MET A 269 16.97 3.61 18.68
C MET A 269 18.06 3.95 17.66
N ARG A 270 18.91 4.95 17.92
CA ARG A 270 20.03 5.29 17.03
C ARG A 270 21.05 4.15 16.97
N GLU A 271 21.38 3.58 18.11
CA GLU A 271 22.26 2.40 18.19
C GLU A 271 21.62 1.19 17.51
N GLY A 272 20.35 0.89 17.82
CA GLY A 272 19.58 -0.17 17.19
C GLY A 272 19.51 -0.04 15.67
N LEU A 273 19.38 1.19 15.15
CA LEU A 273 19.36 1.46 13.72
C LEU A 273 20.73 1.27 13.06
N ALA A 274 21.82 1.62 13.74
CA ALA A 274 23.17 1.33 13.28
C ALA A 274 23.42 -0.19 13.21
N ASN A 275 23.02 -0.92 14.25
CA ASN A 275 23.09 -2.38 14.31
C ASN A 275 22.23 -3.05 13.23
N ALA A 276 21.02 -2.54 13.00
CA ALA A 276 20.12 -3.04 11.96
C ALA A 276 20.71 -2.86 10.55
N ARG A 277 21.41 -1.76 10.30
CA ARG A 277 22.15 -1.55 9.04
C ARG A 277 23.26 -2.56 8.83
N HIS A 278 24.08 -2.77 9.86
CA HIS A 278 25.14 -3.77 9.80
C HIS A 278 24.56 -5.17 9.57
N ARG A 279 23.50 -5.54 10.31
CA ARG A 279 22.79 -6.81 10.13
C ARG A 279 22.18 -6.96 8.74
N ALA A 280 21.64 -5.89 8.15
CA ALA A 280 21.08 -5.93 6.80
C ALA A 280 22.14 -6.24 5.73
N ILE A 281 23.36 -5.70 5.88
CA ILE A 281 24.51 -5.99 4.99
C ILE A 281 24.89 -7.46 5.14
N LEU A 282 25.16 -7.91 6.38
CA LEU A 282 25.55 -9.30 6.63
C LEU A 282 24.50 -10.30 6.14
N ARG A 283 23.21 -10.05 6.42
CA ARG A 283 22.11 -10.89 5.93
C ARG A 283 22.17 -11.01 4.40
N LYS A 284 22.33 -9.88 3.70
CA LYS A 284 22.37 -9.86 2.24
C LYS A 284 23.52 -10.73 1.71
N ASP A 285 24.73 -10.53 2.22
CA ASP A 285 25.91 -11.30 1.81
C ASP A 285 25.76 -12.81 2.13
N ILE A 286 25.07 -13.14 3.22
CA ILE A 286 24.77 -14.52 3.59
C ILE A 286 23.72 -15.13 2.64
N GLU A 287 22.60 -14.44 2.40
CA GLU A 287 21.50 -14.93 1.56
C GLU A 287 21.89 -15.00 0.07
N GLU A 288 22.86 -14.20 -0.40
CA GLU A 288 23.39 -14.24 -1.77
C GLU A 288 24.08 -15.57 -2.12
N GLN A 289 24.43 -16.39 -1.12
CA GLN A 289 24.93 -17.74 -1.35
C GLN A 289 23.84 -18.70 -1.86
N ILE A 290 22.55 -18.39 -1.64
CA ILE A 290 21.44 -19.23 -2.10
C ILE A 290 21.26 -19.04 -3.62
N THR A 291 21.36 -20.13 -4.37
CA THR A 291 21.19 -20.08 -5.83
C THR A 291 19.71 -19.93 -6.21
N LYS A 292 19.48 -19.50 -7.47
CA LYS A 292 18.12 -19.28 -7.98
C LYS A 292 17.27 -20.54 -7.96
N GLU A 293 17.89 -21.70 -8.18
CA GLU A 293 17.26 -23.01 -8.24
C GLU A 293 16.77 -23.49 -6.86
N MET A 294 17.37 -22.98 -5.78
CA MET A 294 16.98 -23.26 -4.40
C MET A 294 15.79 -22.42 -3.93
N LEU A 295 15.44 -21.34 -4.65
CA LEU A 295 14.36 -20.45 -4.27
C LEU A 295 12.98 -21.11 -4.43
N TYR A 296 12.10 -20.77 -3.49
CA TYR A 296 10.72 -21.28 -3.51
C TYR A 296 9.89 -20.56 -4.57
N VAL A 297 9.00 -21.30 -5.22
CA VAL A 297 8.04 -20.75 -6.18
C VAL A 297 6.64 -20.87 -5.59
N LYS A 298 5.94 -19.72 -5.48
CA LYS A 298 4.61 -19.63 -4.84
C LYS A 298 4.57 -20.26 -3.44
N GLY A 299 5.66 -20.10 -2.68
CA GLY A 299 5.77 -20.59 -1.30
C GLY A 299 6.15 -22.06 -1.15
N TRP A 300 6.56 -22.75 -2.22
CA TRP A 300 6.94 -24.15 -2.17
C TRP A 300 8.33 -24.41 -2.76
N PRO A 301 9.08 -25.39 -2.23
CA PRO A 301 10.21 -25.96 -2.95
C PRO A 301 9.76 -26.52 -4.30
N THR A 302 10.67 -26.51 -5.26
CA THR A 302 10.45 -27.01 -6.63
C THR A 302 10.96 -28.43 -6.80
N ARG A 303 11.99 -28.81 -6.03
CA ARG A 303 12.62 -30.13 -6.00
C ARG A 303 13.30 -30.38 -4.65
N MET A 304 13.75 -31.61 -4.43
CA MET A 304 14.72 -31.90 -3.37
C MET A 304 16.05 -31.20 -3.65
N LEU A 305 16.74 -30.77 -2.59
CA LEU A 305 18.10 -30.28 -2.67
C LEU A 305 19.09 -31.45 -2.85
N THR A 306 20.29 -31.17 -3.33
CA THR A 306 21.44 -32.08 -3.15
C THR A 306 21.99 -31.96 -1.72
N ASP A 307 22.88 -32.86 -1.33
CA ASP A 307 23.54 -32.78 -0.01
C ASP A 307 24.38 -31.51 0.14
N ASP A 308 25.08 -31.09 -0.92
CA ASP A 308 25.84 -29.84 -0.93
C ASP A 308 24.93 -28.61 -0.79
N GLU A 309 23.80 -28.58 -1.51
CA GLU A 309 22.82 -27.50 -1.41
C GLU A 309 22.15 -27.45 -0.03
N ALA A 310 21.84 -28.62 0.54
CA ALA A 310 21.29 -28.72 1.90
C ALA A 310 22.31 -28.26 2.95
N GLY A 311 23.58 -28.65 2.82
CA GLY A 311 24.68 -28.18 3.67
C GLY A 311 24.89 -26.67 3.57
N LEU A 312 24.84 -26.12 2.36
CA LEU A 312 24.92 -24.68 2.13
C LEU A 312 23.74 -23.94 2.78
N LEU A 313 22.51 -24.41 2.55
CA LEU A 313 21.32 -23.81 3.12
C LEU A 313 21.32 -23.89 4.66
N ALA A 314 21.80 -24.99 5.24
CA ALA A 314 21.99 -25.13 6.69
C ALA A 314 22.92 -24.05 7.24
N SER A 315 24.08 -23.87 6.60
CA SER A 315 25.05 -22.84 6.97
C SER A 315 24.46 -21.42 6.87
N VAL A 316 23.76 -21.12 5.78
CA VAL A 316 23.07 -19.84 5.58
C VAL A 316 22.03 -19.62 6.68
N ARG A 317 21.19 -20.61 6.96
CA ARG A 317 20.14 -20.54 7.97
C ARG A 317 20.69 -20.37 9.38
N TYR A 318 21.76 -21.07 9.72
CA TYR A 318 22.43 -20.91 11.01
C TYR A 318 22.93 -19.48 11.20
N LYS A 319 23.61 -18.92 10.19
CA LYS A 319 24.15 -17.55 10.25
C LYS A 319 23.04 -16.51 10.37
N VAL A 320 22.01 -16.57 9.53
CA VAL A 320 20.86 -15.62 9.60
C VAL A 320 20.10 -15.78 10.92
N SER A 321 19.84 -17.01 11.36
CA SER A 321 19.14 -17.24 12.63
C SER A 321 19.93 -16.69 13.81
N SER A 322 21.25 -16.82 13.79
CA SER A 322 22.14 -16.24 14.81
C SER A 322 22.13 -14.71 14.78
N LEU A 323 22.16 -14.09 13.58
CA LEU A 323 22.11 -12.63 13.42
C LEU A 323 20.83 -11.99 14.00
N TYR A 324 19.72 -12.71 13.96
CA TYR A 324 18.42 -12.21 14.40
C TYR A 324 17.92 -12.81 15.72
N GLY A 325 18.63 -13.79 16.29
CA GLY A 325 18.15 -14.54 17.46
C GLY A 325 16.88 -15.34 17.19
N PHE A 326 16.76 -15.93 16.00
CA PHE A 326 15.62 -16.78 15.62
C PHE A 326 15.74 -18.19 16.19
N LYS A 327 14.59 -18.81 16.41
CA LYS A 327 14.47 -20.20 16.88
C LYS A 327 14.15 -21.11 15.69
N SER A 328 15.19 -21.42 14.91
CA SER A 328 15.09 -22.29 13.73
C SER A 328 15.49 -23.71 14.07
N ASP A 329 14.69 -24.69 13.64
CA ASP A 329 14.98 -26.11 13.89
C ASP A 329 15.74 -26.79 12.73
N CYS A 330 15.54 -26.33 11.49
CA CYS A 330 16.24 -26.87 10.32
C CYS A 330 17.59 -26.17 10.12
N LEU A 331 18.64 -26.66 10.79
CA LEU A 331 19.99 -26.07 10.83
C LEU A 331 21.12 -27.01 10.40
N ASP A 332 20.78 -28.22 9.93
CA ASP A 332 21.71 -29.18 9.34
C ASP A 332 21.11 -29.80 8.06
N ALA A 333 21.92 -30.50 7.28
CA ALA A 333 21.48 -31.05 6.00
C ALA A 333 20.34 -32.09 6.16
N SER A 334 20.35 -32.87 7.24
CA SER A 334 19.37 -33.93 7.47
C SER A 334 17.98 -33.34 7.75
N SER A 335 17.90 -32.39 8.69
CA SER A 335 16.66 -31.67 9.03
C SER A 335 16.12 -30.84 7.86
N ILE A 336 16.98 -30.31 6.99
CA ILE A 336 16.58 -29.64 5.76
C ILE A 336 15.94 -30.61 4.77
N HIS A 337 16.56 -31.76 4.52
CA HIS A 337 16.01 -32.78 3.64
C HIS A 337 14.66 -33.30 4.12
N GLU A 338 14.55 -33.61 5.42
CA GLU A 338 13.29 -34.04 6.02
C GLU A 338 12.18 -33.00 5.80
N ARG A 339 12.51 -31.72 6.04
CA ARG A 339 11.56 -30.63 5.84
C ARG A 339 11.19 -30.42 4.38
N TYR A 340 12.14 -30.50 3.45
CA TYR A 340 11.86 -30.39 2.01
C TYR A 340 10.98 -31.54 1.52
N ALA A 341 11.25 -32.78 1.96
CA ALA A 341 10.43 -33.94 1.62
C ALA A 341 8.99 -33.74 2.11
N TYR A 342 8.80 -33.28 3.36
CA TYR A 342 7.48 -32.94 3.91
C TYR A 342 6.78 -31.87 3.07
N LEU A 343 7.46 -30.76 2.76
CA LEU A 343 6.85 -29.64 2.01
C LEU A 343 6.46 -30.05 0.58
N LEU A 344 7.25 -30.88 -0.09
CA LEU A 344 6.92 -31.39 -1.43
C LEU A 344 5.72 -32.33 -1.39
N ALA A 345 5.66 -33.24 -0.42
CA ALA A 345 4.49 -34.11 -0.22
C ALA A 345 3.22 -33.29 0.09
N GLU A 346 3.34 -32.29 0.96
CA GLU A 346 2.25 -31.39 1.32
C GLU A 346 1.75 -30.56 0.13
N LYS A 347 2.66 -30.11 -0.75
CA LYS A 347 2.32 -29.42 -1.99
C LYS A 347 1.46 -30.29 -2.91
N VAL A 348 1.84 -31.56 -3.08
CA VAL A 348 1.08 -32.53 -3.89
C VAL A 348 -0.30 -32.76 -3.28
N ARG A 349 -0.36 -32.96 -1.95
CA ARG A 349 -1.63 -33.13 -1.23
C ARG A 349 -2.58 -31.95 -1.43
N LYS A 350 -2.06 -30.71 -1.32
CA LYS A 350 -2.85 -29.49 -1.52
C LYS A 350 -3.24 -29.22 -2.98
N ALA A 351 -2.52 -29.77 -3.95
CA ALA A 351 -2.88 -29.66 -5.35
C ALA A 351 -3.99 -30.66 -5.75
N ALA A 352 -4.14 -31.73 -4.98
CA ALA A 352 -5.15 -32.77 -5.20
C ALA A 352 -6.49 -32.51 -4.47
N ALA A 353 -6.51 -31.58 -3.51
CA ALA A 353 -7.69 -31.12 -2.77
C ALA A 353 -8.22 -29.81 -3.38
#